data_AF-A0AAF0ZDS1-F1
#
_entry.id   AF-A0AAF0ZDS1-F1
#
_cell.length_a   1.000
_cell.length_b   1.000
_cell.length_c   1.000
_cell.angle_alpha   90.00
_cell.angle_beta   90.00
_cell.angle_gamma   90.00
#
_symmetry.space_group_name_H-M   'P 1'
#
loop_
_entity.id
_entity.type
_entity.pdbx_description
1 polymer ?
#
loop_
_entity_poly.entity_id
_entity_poly.type
_entity_poly.pdbx_seq_one_letter_code
_entity_poly.pdbx_strand_id
1 'polypeptide(L)'
;MVRKIPSLLLFSATCFVSFGIFSTNVEAETPSCAIASAQELEGVWESDVTQVLNKQGLLEVSGVLEIKAKTDNILEGQYTWKTKEETKTGNNSEGVKVIEDTETLYGVFNPRNCTLKMVETKESGIHEITILNQNTVEQIFMQSGEYPVVYIRTLERK
;
A
#
# COMPACT_ATOMS: atom_id res chain seq x y z
N MET A 1 -82.94 -20.36 3.77
CA MET A 1 -82.36 -19.97 2.47
C MET A 1 -81.95 -18.50 2.60
N VAL A 2 -80.66 -18.22 2.76
CA VAL A 2 -80.11 -16.87 3.02
C VAL A 2 -79.34 -16.39 1.78
N ARG A 3 -79.68 -15.21 1.27
CA ARG A 3 -79.00 -14.38 0.26
C ARG A 3 -79.44 -12.94 0.57
N LYS A 4 -78.67 -11.85 0.46
CA LYS A 4 -77.26 -11.49 0.21
C LYS A 4 -77.16 -10.00 0.68
N ILE A 5 -76.13 -9.59 1.47
CA ILE A 5 -74.96 -8.71 1.14
C ILE A 5 -75.32 -7.21 0.86
N PRO A 6 -74.52 -6.16 1.19
CA PRO A 6 -73.94 -5.70 2.47
C PRO A 6 -73.91 -4.14 2.63
N SER A 7 -73.23 -3.71 3.70
CA SER A 7 -72.70 -2.40 4.14
C SER A 7 -72.18 -1.40 3.09
N LEU A 8 -72.18 -0.11 3.48
CA LEU A 8 -70.99 0.76 3.39
C LEU A 8 -71.13 1.97 4.35
N LEU A 9 -70.35 1.98 5.43
CA LEU A 9 -70.13 3.16 6.29
C LEU A 9 -68.76 3.75 5.92
N LEU A 10 -68.75 5.02 5.51
CA LEU A 10 -67.55 5.80 5.26
C LEU A 10 -66.81 6.06 6.58
N PHE A 11 -65.56 5.61 6.69
CA PHE A 11 -64.59 6.14 7.65
C PHE A 11 -63.56 6.98 6.88
N SER A 12 -63.48 8.27 7.20
CA SER A 12 -62.44 9.14 6.66
C SER A 12 -61.14 8.86 7.41
N ALA A 13 -60.19 8.21 6.76
CA ALA A 13 -58.84 8.07 7.27
C ALA A 13 -58.05 9.33 6.93
N THR A 14 -57.73 10.14 7.94
CA THR A 14 -56.73 11.21 7.83
C THR A 14 -55.35 10.58 7.68
N CYS A 15 -54.76 10.77 6.49
CA CYS A 15 -53.42 10.32 6.17
C CYS A 15 -52.40 11.23 6.86
N PHE A 16 -51.82 10.80 7.98
CA PHE A 16 -50.60 11.39 8.50
C PHE A 16 -49.42 10.91 7.64
N VAL A 17 -48.95 11.78 6.74
CA VAL A 17 -47.69 11.54 6.02
C VAL A 17 -46.56 11.83 6.99
N SER A 18 -46.06 10.78 7.66
CA SER A 18 -44.78 10.83 8.34
C SER A 18 -43.70 10.99 7.27
N PHE A 19 -43.18 12.21 7.09
CA PHE A 19 -41.90 12.42 6.40
C PHE A 19 -40.80 11.79 7.25
N GLY A 20 -40.53 10.51 7.03
CA GLY A 20 -39.31 9.88 7.47
C GLY A 20 -38.16 10.57 6.74
N ILE A 21 -37.37 11.36 7.47
CA ILE A 21 -36.07 11.80 6.99
C ILE A 21 -35.22 10.53 6.93
N PHE A 22 -35.14 9.90 5.76
CA PHE A 22 -34.09 8.94 5.50
C PHE A 22 -32.79 9.72 5.46
N SER A 23 -32.09 9.76 6.59
CA SER A 23 -30.68 10.10 6.61
C SER A 23 -29.98 9.02 5.79
N THR A 24 -29.75 9.29 4.51
CA THR A 24 -28.76 8.52 3.75
C THR A 24 -27.43 8.87 4.38
N ASN A 25 -27.02 8.09 5.38
CA ASN A 25 -25.62 7.97 5.71
C ASN A 25 -24.98 7.42 4.44
N VAL A 26 -24.50 8.32 3.58
CA VAL A 26 -23.52 7.97 2.57
C VAL A 26 -22.28 7.64 3.40
N GLU A 27 -22.18 6.38 3.85
CA GLU A 27 -20.89 5.81 4.18
C GLU A 27 -20.04 6.06 2.95
N ALA A 28 -19.05 6.94 3.09
CA ALA A 28 -18.05 7.12 2.05
C ALA A 28 -17.48 5.72 1.80
N GLU A 29 -17.71 5.17 0.61
CA GLU A 29 -17.07 3.92 0.20
C GLU A 29 -15.57 4.15 0.38
N THR A 30 -14.98 3.51 1.37
CA THR A 30 -13.52 3.46 1.49
C THR A 30 -13.02 2.86 0.19
N PRO A 31 -12.18 3.56 -0.59
CA PRO A 31 -11.69 3.02 -1.86
C PRO A 31 -11.11 1.64 -1.59
N SER A 32 -11.70 0.63 -2.23
CA SER A 32 -11.27 -0.75 -2.05
C SER A 32 -9.88 -0.91 -2.63
N CYS A 33 -8.98 -1.52 -1.89
CA CYS A 33 -7.65 -1.74 -2.42
C CYS A 33 -7.66 -2.66 -3.64
N ALA A 34 -6.80 -2.37 -4.63
CA ALA A 34 -6.65 -3.20 -5.82
C ALA A 34 -6.09 -4.61 -5.52
N ILE A 35 -5.58 -4.80 -4.30
CA ILE A 35 -4.97 -6.01 -3.78
C ILE A 35 -5.68 -6.34 -2.46
N ALA A 36 -6.25 -7.54 -2.36
CA ALA A 36 -7.06 -7.92 -1.20
C ALA A 36 -6.23 -8.64 -0.11
N SER A 37 -5.05 -9.14 -0.46
CA SER A 37 -4.22 -9.99 0.41
C SER A 37 -2.72 -9.83 0.15
N ALA A 38 -1.88 -10.21 1.12
CA ALA A 38 -0.42 -10.23 0.94
C ALA A 38 0.03 -11.21 -0.15
N GLN A 39 -0.71 -12.29 -0.38
CA GLN A 39 -0.40 -13.28 -1.41
C GLN A 39 -0.45 -12.67 -2.81
N GLU A 40 -1.35 -11.71 -3.05
CA GLU A 40 -1.41 -10.96 -4.31
C GLU A 40 -0.22 -10.00 -4.49
N LEU A 41 0.53 -9.67 -3.43
CA LEU A 41 1.76 -8.86 -3.53
C LEU A 41 3.00 -9.69 -3.87
N GLU A 42 2.93 -11.02 -3.81
CA GLU A 42 4.07 -11.88 -4.11
C GLU A 42 4.59 -11.64 -5.53
N GLY A 43 5.91 -11.68 -5.66
CA GLY A 43 6.58 -11.48 -6.94
C GLY A 43 7.74 -10.50 -6.86
N VAL A 44 8.17 -10.04 -8.02
CA VAL A 44 9.30 -9.14 -8.21
C VAL A 44 8.78 -7.80 -8.71
N TRP A 45 9.24 -6.74 -8.06
CA TRP A 45 8.87 -5.36 -8.32
C TRP A 45 10.13 -4.56 -8.61
N GLU A 46 10.17 -3.85 -9.74
CA GLU A 46 11.39 -3.20 -10.22
C GLU A 46 11.18 -1.71 -10.46
N SER A 47 12.24 -0.95 -10.24
CA SER A 47 12.35 0.45 -10.69
C SER A 47 13.67 0.60 -11.43
N ASP A 48 13.63 1.08 -12.67
CA ASP A 48 14.85 1.26 -13.46
C ASP A 48 15.69 2.44 -12.95
N VAL A 49 15.06 3.59 -12.70
CA VAL A 49 15.74 4.80 -12.21
C VAL A 49 14.98 5.42 -11.05
N THR A 50 15.67 5.62 -9.93
CA THR A 50 15.19 6.33 -8.74
C THR A 50 16.22 7.36 -8.33
N GLN A 51 15.79 8.59 -8.07
CA GLN A 51 16.63 9.61 -7.46
C GLN A 51 16.68 9.41 -5.95
N VAL A 52 17.90 9.27 -5.42
CA VAL A 52 18.16 9.06 -4.00
C VAL A 52 18.99 10.22 -3.48
N LEU A 53 18.58 10.77 -2.34
CA LEU A 53 19.37 11.74 -1.59
C LEU A 53 20.02 11.05 -0.39
N ASN A 54 21.34 11.16 -0.30
CA ASN A 54 22.11 10.74 0.87
C ASN A 54 23.21 11.78 1.22
N LYS A 55 24.10 11.45 2.16
CA LYS A 55 25.23 12.32 2.56
C LYS A 55 26.17 12.74 1.42
N GLN A 56 26.21 12.00 0.31
CA GLN A 56 27.03 12.30 -0.87
C GLN A 56 26.31 13.21 -1.87
N GLY A 57 25.03 13.52 -1.64
CA GLY A 57 24.17 14.29 -2.55
C GLY A 57 23.19 13.41 -3.30
N LEU A 58 22.77 13.87 -4.48
CA LEU A 58 21.84 13.16 -5.35
C LEU A 58 22.55 12.10 -6.20
N LEU A 59 22.01 10.90 -6.21
CA LEU A 59 22.43 9.81 -7.09
C LEU A 59 21.23 9.09 -7.70
N GLU A 60 21.47 8.38 -8.80
CA GLU A 60 20.48 7.52 -9.43
C GLU A 60 20.77 6.06 -9.12
N VAL A 61 19.72 5.33 -8.76
CA VAL A 61 19.78 3.88 -8.50
C VAL A 61 18.69 3.14 -9.25
N SER A 62 18.95 1.89 -9.60
CA SER A 62 17.90 0.90 -9.85
C SER A 62 17.55 0.16 -8.57
N GLY A 63 16.35 -0.42 -8.51
CA GLY A 63 15.88 -1.18 -7.37
C GLY A 63 15.05 -2.39 -7.77
N VAL A 64 15.22 -3.49 -7.05
CA VAL A 64 14.45 -4.73 -7.18
C VAL A 64 13.95 -5.13 -5.80
N LEU A 65 12.64 -5.22 -5.64
CA LEU A 65 11.98 -5.67 -4.43
C LEU A 65 11.29 -7.00 -4.71
N GLU A 66 11.75 -8.06 -4.06
CA GLU A 66 11.08 -9.36 -4.06
C GLU A 66 10.21 -9.48 -2.82
N ILE A 67 8.96 -9.91 -2.96
CA ILE A 67 8.01 -10.09 -1.85
C ILE A 67 7.56 -11.54 -1.78
N LYS A 68 7.51 -12.09 -0.56
CA LYS A 68 6.96 -13.41 -0.24
C LYS A 68 5.99 -13.31 0.93
N ALA A 69 4.76 -13.74 0.74
CA ALA A 69 3.76 -13.75 1.80
C ALA A 69 4.06 -14.89 2.79
N LYS A 70 3.86 -14.62 4.07
CA LYS A 70 3.91 -15.64 5.13
C LYS A 70 2.52 -15.97 5.65
N THR A 71 1.68 -14.95 5.73
CA THR A 71 0.26 -15.02 6.04
C THR A 71 -0.46 -13.91 5.29
N ASP A 72 -1.78 -13.79 5.44
CA ASP A 72 -2.60 -12.83 4.69
C ASP A 72 -2.18 -11.37 4.79
N ASN A 73 -1.47 -10.99 5.86
CA ASN A 73 -1.01 -9.62 6.09
C ASN A 73 0.46 -9.51 6.49
N ILE A 74 1.19 -10.62 6.64
CA ILE A 74 2.61 -10.63 7.05
C ILE A 74 3.43 -11.18 5.91
N LEU A 75 4.53 -10.51 5.59
CA LEU A 75 5.35 -10.84 4.44
C LEU A 75 6.85 -10.57 4.71
N GLU A 76 7.67 -11.31 4.00
CA GLU A 76 9.12 -11.08 3.90
C GLU A 76 9.42 -10.40 2.57
N GLY A 77 10.52 -9.65 2.53
CA GLY A 77 11.05 -9.16 1.28
C GLY A 77 12.57 -9.17 1.22
N GLN A 78 13.07 -9.04 0.01
CA GLN A 78 14.47 -8.71 -0.25
C GLN A 78 14.50 -7.50 -1.15
N TYR A 79 15.26 -6.48 -0.78
CA TYR A 79 15.44 -5.28 -1.57
C TYR A 79 16.88 -5.15 -2.02
N THR A 80 17.12 -5.21 -3.32
CA THR A 80 18.42 -4.96 -3.93
C THR A 80 18.42 -3.58 -4.58
N TRP A 81 19.44 -2.78 -4.31
CA TRP A 81 19.68 -1.51 -5.00
C TRP A 81 21.02 -1.53 -5.71
N LYS A 82 21.16 -0.71 -6.75
CA LYS A 82 22.41 -0.54 -7.49
C LYS A 82 22.55 0.86 -8.04
N THR A 83 23.71 1.49 -7.83
CA THR A 83 24.01 2.79 -8.43
C THR A 83 24.09 2.70 -9.95
N LYS A 84 23.58 3.70 -10.66
CA LYS A 84 23.69 3.81 -12.13
C LYS A 84 25.05 4.33 -12.59
N GLU A 85 25.74 5.07 -11.72
CA GLU A 85 27.06 5.65 -11.97
C GLU A 85 28.10 4.89 -11.14
N GLU A 86 29.09 4.25 -11.79
CA GLU A 86 30.14 3.47 -11.11
C GLU A 86 31.02 4.32 -10.17
N THR A 87 31.05 5.64 -10.37
CA THR A 87 31.79 6.58 -9.52
C THR A 87 31.04 6.95 -8.24
N LYS A 88 29.76 6.62 -8.14
CA LYS A 88 28.91 6.88 -6.96
C LYS A 88 28.70 5.59 -6.16
N THR A 89 28.63 5.75 -4.84
CA THR A 89 28.54 4.62 -3.90
C THR A 89 27.46 4.87 -2.85
N GLY A 90 26.81 3.80 -2.41
CA GLY A 90 26.11 3.75 -1.12
C GLY A 90 27.01 3.13 -0.06
N ASN A 91 26.44 2.80 1.10
CA ASN A 91 27.12 2.02 2.14
C ASN A 91 26.27 0.79 2.45
N ASN A 92 26.94 -0.31 2.80
CA ASN A 92 26.27 -1.49 3.34
C ASN A 92 26.08 -1.37 4.86
N SER A 93 25.44 -2.39 5.46
CA SER A 93 25.25 -2.51 6.92
C SER A 93 26.53 -2.48 7.78
N GLU A 94 27.71 -2.63 7.20
CA GLU A 94 29.01 -2.51 7.88
C GLU A 94 29.66 -1.12 7.70
N GLY A 95 28.99 -0.20 6.97
CA GLY A 95 29.51 1.12 6.61
C GLY A 95 30.52 1.10 5.46
N VAL A 96 30.69 -0.02 4.77
CA VAL A 96 31.60 -0.16 3.63
C VAL A 96 30.95 0.41 2.37
N LYS A 97 31.70 1.21 1.60
CA LYS A 97 31.23 1.75 0.33
C LYS A 97 31.03 0.66 -0.70
N VAL A 98 29.84 0.59 -1.29
CA VAL A 98 29.47 -0.39 -2.31
C VAL A 98 28.65 0.26 -3.42
N ILE A 99 28.63 -0.35 -4.61
CA ILE A 99 27.80 0.08 -5.75
C ILE A 99 26.45 -0.63 -5.81
N GLU A 100 26.31 -1.72 -5.07
CA GLU A 100 25.08 -2.50 -4.92
C GLU A 100 25.06 -3.14 -3.54
N ASP A 101 23.86 -3.33 -2.99
CA ASP A 101 23.66 -4.12 -1.78
C ASP A 101 22.26 -4.72 -1.76
N THR A 102 22.04 -5.71 -0.90
CA THR A 102 20.75 -6.38 -0.71
C THR A 102 20.35 -6.43 0.76
N GLU A 103 19.17 -5.92 1.05
CA GLU A 103 18.58 -5.87 2.38
C GLU A 103 17.47 -6.89 2.55
N THR A 104 17.43 -7.53 3.72
CA THR A 104 16.31 -8.40 4.13
C THR A 104 15.28 -7.57 4.88
N LEU A 105 14.01 -7.73 4.50
CA LEU A 105 12.89 -6.94 4.99
C LEU A 105 11.81 -7.79 5.64
N TYR A 106 11.17 -7.24 6.68
CA TYR A 106 9.91 -7.75 7.22
C TYR A 106 8.81 -6.70 7.11
N GLY A 107 7.60 -7.10 6.74
CA GLY A 107 6.53 -6.14 6.53
C GLY A 107 5.13 -6.63 6.87
N VAL A 108 4.25 -5.63 6.97
CA VAL A 108 2.82 -5.78 7.22
C VAL A 108 2.04 -5.08 6.12
N PHE A 109 1.12 -5.80 5.50
CA PHE A 109 0.17 -5.26 4.54
C PHE A 109 -1.17 -4.96 5.23
N ASN A 110 -1.76 -3.81 4.92
CA ASN A 110 -3.09 -3.42 5.34
C ASN A 110 -3.97 -3.17 4.10
N PRO A 111 -4.82 -4.14 3.71
CA PRO A 111 -5.69 -4.00 2.54
C PRO A 111 -6.78 -2.93 2.73
N ARG A 112 -7.04 -2.45 3.95
CA ARG A 112 -8.07 -1.41 4.20
C ARG A 112 -7.67 -0.03 3.69
N ASN A 113 -6.37 0.21 3.52
CA ASN A 113 -5.85 1.52 3.09
C ASN A 113 -4.76 1.41 2.02
N CYS A 114 -4.60 0.24 1.38
CA CYS A 114 -3.58 0.00 0.38
C CYS A 114 -2.14 0.28 0.83
N THR A 115 -1.82 0.07 2.10
CA THR A 115 -0.45 0.31 2.58
C THR A 115 0.26 -0.98 2.93
N LEU A 116 1.49 -1.10 2.44
CA LEU A 116 2.48 -2.06 2.89
C LEU A 116 3.59 -1.28 3.59
N LYS A 117 3.92 -1.64 4.82
CA LYS A 117 5.11 -1.11 5.50
C LYS A 117 6.11 -2.22 5.71
N MET A 118 7.37 -1.98 5.37
CA MET A 118 8.47 -2.93 5.57
C MET A 118 9.64 -2.25 6.30
N VAL A 119 10.37 -3.01 7.09
CA VAL A 119 11.56 -2.56 7.81
C VAL A 119 12.74 -3.42 7.43
N GLU A 120 13.90 -2.79 7.30
CA GLU A 120 15.18 -3.49 7.15
C GLU A 120 15.56 -4.17 8.47
N THR A 121 16.22 -5.33 8.35
CA THR A 121 16.58 -6.16 9.51
C THR A 121 17.93 -5.81 10.13
N LYS A 122 18.81 -5.20 9.35
CA LYS A 122 20.18 -4.82 9.78
C LYS A 122 20.36 -3.32 9.94
N GLU A 123 19.57 -2.54 9.22
CA GLU A 123 19.62 -1.08 9.23
C GLU A 123 18.26 -0.48 9.64
N SER A 124 18.22 0.84 9.82
CA SER A 124 17.01 1.55 10.27
C SER A 124 16.12 2.04 9.12
N GLY A 125 16.21 1.41 7.94
CA GLY A 125 15.40 1.75 6.79
C GLY A 125 13.94 1.32 6.95
N ILE A 126 13.04 2.21 6.55
CA ILE A 126 11.60 2.00 6.52
C ILE A 126 11.11 2.22 5.09
N HIS A 127 10.42 1.22 4.56
CA HIS A 127 9.73 1.26 3.28
C HIS A 127 8.24 1.47 3.54
N GLU A 128 7.70 2.60 3.13
CA GLU A 128 6.27 2.86 3.10
C GLU A 128 5.78 2.74 1.66
N ILE A 129 4.97 1.73 1.38
CA ILE A 129 4.51 1.37 0.05
C ILE A 129 3.00 1.58 -0.04
N THR A 130 2.56 2.34 -1.04
CA THR A 130 1.15 2.54 -1.39
C THR A 130 0.85 1.75 -2.65
N ILE A 131 -0.16 0.88 -2.59
CA ILE A 131 -0.64 0.13 -3.75
C ILE A 131 -1.45 1.07 -4.64
N LEU A 132 -0.97 1.31 -5.87
CA LEU A 132 -1.67 2.15 -6.84
C LEU A 132 -2.62 1.31 -7.70
N ASN A 133 -2.16 0.13 -8.13
CA ASN A 133 -2.93 -0.88 -8.85
C ASN A 133 -2.26 -2.26 -8.72
N GLN A 134 -2.76 -3.29 -9.42
CA GLN A 134 -2.23 -4.66 -9.33
C GLN A 134 -0.75 -4.82 -9.75
N ASN A 135 -0.25 -3.92 -10.59
CA ASN A 135 1.07 -3.99 -11.22
C ASN A 135 1.95 -2.78 -10.89
N THR A 136 1.48 -1.85 -10.07
CA THR A 136 2.22 -0.63 -9.75
C THR A 136 2.05 -0.26 -8.28
N VAL A 137 3.17 0.02 -7.62
CA VAL A 137 3.19 0.56 -6.26
C VAL A 137 4.07 1.80 -6.20
N GLU A 138 3.73 2.74 -5.33
CA GLU A 138 4.62 3.85 -4.96
C GLU A 138 5.30 3.49 -3.65
N GLN A 139 6.60 3.75 -3.55
CA GLN A 139 7.37 3.54 -2.35
C GLN A 139 8.03 4.85 -1.93
N ILE A 140 7.86 5.20 -0.65
CA ILE A 140 8.69 6.15 0.06
C ILE A 140 9.65 5.35 0.94
N PHE A 141 10.92 5.69 0.89
CA PHE A 141 11.93 5.12 1.78
C PHE A 141 12.59 6.20 2.61
N MET A 142 12.81 5.87 3.88
CA MET A 142 13.52 6.72 4.81
C MET A 142 14.42 5.87 5.71
N GLN A 143 15.67 6.26 5.80
CA GLN A 143 16.66 5.72 6.73
C GLN A 143 17.33 6.86 7.47
N SER A 144 17.41 6.72 8.78
CA SER A 144 18.08 7.68 9.66
C SER A 144 19.46 7.19 10.07
N GLY A 145 20.23 8.03 10.77
CA GLY A 145 21.50 7.65 11.38
C GLY A 145 22.72 8.25 10.69
N GLU A 146 23.85 7.55 10.75
CA GLU A 146 25.11 8.04 10.18
C GLU A 146 25.06 8.13 8.66
N TYR A 147 24.34 7.27 7.97
CA TYR A 147 24.20 7.30 6.52
C TYR A 147 22.71 7.47 6.16
N PRO A 148 22.15 8.69 6.32
CA PRO A 148 20.75 8.93 6.03
C PRO A 148 20.47 8.80 4.54
N VAL A 149 19.31 8.25 4.22
CA VAL A 149 18.86 8.02 2.84
C VAL A 149 17.36 8.31 2.76
N VAL A 150 16.95 9.05 1.72
CA VAL A 150 15.54 9.27 1.41
C VAL A 150 15.29 9.19 -0.09
N TYR A 151 14.16 8.61 -0.47
CA TYR A 151 13.66 8.65 -1.85
C TYR A 151 12.16 8.35 -1.91
N ILE A 152 11.56 8.72 -3.04
CA ILE A 152 10.24 8.24 -3.49
C ILE A 152 10.42 7.64 -4.88
N ARG A 153 9.72 6.54 -5.16
CA ARG A 153 9.76 5.89 -6.47
C ARG A 153 8.50 5.12 -6.78
N THR A 154 8.31 4.81 -8.05
CA THR A 154 7.35 3.83 -8.52
C THR A 154 8.07 2.51 -8.79
N LEU A 155 7.49 1.41 -8.31
CA LEU A 155 7.91 0.06 -8.68
C LEU A 155 6.82 -0.58 -9.54
N GLU A 156 7.25 -1.26 -10.60
CA GLU A 156 6.38 -2.00 -11.50
C GLU A 156 6.60 -3.50 -11.32
N ARG A 157 5.52 -4.27 -11.41
CA ARG A 157 5.58 -5.72 -11.35
C ARG A 157 6.22 -6.27 -12.63
N LYS A 158 7.12 -7.24 -12.47
CA LYS A 158 7.78 -7.96 -13.57
C LYS A 158 6.98 -9.17 -14.06
#